data_AF-A0A1V5YJN2-F1
#
_entry.id   AF-A0A1V5YJN2-F1
#
_cell.length_a   1.000
_cell.length_b   1.000
_cell.length_c   1.000
_cell.angle_alpha   90.00
_cell.angle_beta   90.00
_cell.angle_gamma   90.00
#
_symmetry.space_group_name_H-M   'P 1'
#
loop_
_entity.id
_entity.type
_entity.pdbx_description
1 polymer ?
#
loop_
_entity_poly.entity_id
_entity_poly.type
_entity_poly.pdbx_seq_one_letter_code
_entity_poly.pdbx_strand_id
1 'polypeptide(L)'
;MSSIRPPATPGPTRAEELYSAWLVDPERQPQPDLGRSRVDGVSLLEYLVQNKVPLLSLSPGSAGDAERRVDLWSDPLFARARQAEQDELDAMRVEYALVHDALAVQGIIGVFIKPANLAPSFPFKSDNLDVLYRPEEVERVRATLLSLGYVELTNMEEPHKYLFRKFRAGRSVSAIHLHEHVGWMTSFLDESALWQRVRRSTDDRLVHLLAPVDGLLTNLAHWFIEDKRLTLQDVVKYRCSLREGVDWDEARRIAQYRGWRDTLCASLLLLAHAERLVFGSSLLPDPVLDEARRQVPTWSRSWLQAHAAMTDTTLPPASDLDQVALLPHRIPFWFSKRFSYAKLIRDPSRSPSRRFKDLVVHTSYGVKLRLHIHSQPSMLITISGVDGCGKTTQARALQSAFQICHLKADYVWYRGGSAGWLATLLRWLRPRRPDATPSSTEERVLARQRQFRSPWRRRAWSWLTAIELLAWYTWSVSLPLWTGKVVICDRYVDDTLADWSAYFADESADRSLPARLLRWLTPTPGLSYWLDVPASVAQERSSDGLPTQFLEALSAAYQRQSQSGTRGQRALQRMDGTASWEDISQRIAHEVLTMYFANYHTVLNSLFSKNPGQWR
;
A
#
# COMPACT_ATOMS: atom_id res chain seq x y z
N MET A 1 16.50 32.42 -15.68
CA MET A 1 15.33 33.09 -15.10
C MET A 1 15.05 32.45 -13.74
N SER A 2 15.18 33.26 -12.69
CA SER A 2 14.98 32.88 -11.29
C SER A 2 13.60 32.22 -11.10
N SER A 3 13.57 30.95 -10.69
CA SER A 3 12.32 30.29 -10.28
C SER A 3 11.96 30.80 -8.89
N ILE A 4 11.13 31.83 -8.85
CA ILE A 4 10.43 32.25 -7.65
C ILE A 4 9.57 31.06 -7.23
N ARG A 5 10.00 30.32 -6.20
CA ARG A 5 9.10 29.40 -5.49
C ARG A 5 7.93 30.25 -5.00
N PRO A 6 6.67 29.85 -5.24
CA PRO A 6 5.55 30.53 -4.60
C PRO A 6 5.79 30.54 -3.09
N PRO A 7 5.41 31.63 -2.37
CA PRO A 7 5.48 31.65 -0.92
C PRO A 7 4.72 30.44 -0.38
N ALA A 8 5.30 29.73 0.58
CA ALA A 8 4.62 28.63 1.25
C ALA A 8 3.30 29.18 1.80
N THR A 9 2.18 28.57 1.39
CA THR A 9 0.88 28.88 1.98
C THR A 9 1.00 28.71 3.50
N PRO A 10 0.53 29.68 4.30
CA PRO A 10 0.51 29.52 5.75
C PRO A 10 -0.32 28.26 6.07
N GLY A 11 0.20 27.43 6.96
CA GLY A 11 -0.51 26.22 7.39
C GLY A 11 -1.87 26.56 8.02
N PRO A 12 -2.75 25.57 8.19
CA PRO A 12 -4.10 25.80 8.68
C PRO A 12 -4.09 26.46 10.07
N THR A 13 -5.06 27.35 10.30
CA THR A 13 -5.20 28.13 11.53
C THR A 13 -6.35 27.59 12.40
N ARG A 14 -6.52 28.19 13.59
CA ARG A 14 -7.68 27.89 14.46
C ARG A 14 -9.01 28.18 13.76
N ALA A 15 -9.05 29.13 12.82
CA ALA A 15 -10.25 29.42 12.04
C ALA A 15 -10.65 28.24 11.14
N GLU A 16 -9.70 27.65 10.38
CA GLU A 16 -9.94 26.45 9.57
C GLU A 16 -10.41 25.26 10.42
N GLU A 17 -9.85 25.08 11.61
CA GLU A 17 -10.28 24.00 12.52
C GLU A 17 -11.71 24.20 13.01
N LEU A 18 -12.05 25.39 13.53
CA LEU A 18 -13.39 25.68 14.01
C LEU A 18 -14.42 25.65 12.88
N TYR A 19 -14.03 26.08 11.68
CA TYR A 19 -14.86 25.99 10.48
C TYR A 19 -15.08 24.51 10.09
N SER A 20 -14.02 23.69 10.09
CA SER A 20 -14.11 22.25 9.84
C SER A 20 -15.01 21.55 10.85
N ALA A 21 -14.91 21.90 12.13
CA ALA A 21 -15.77 21.40 13.20
C ALA A 21 -17.25 21.72 12.97
N TRP A 22 -17.54 22.94 12.50
CA TRP A 22 -18.89 23.34 12.14
C TRP A 22 -19.40 22.61 10.88
N LEU A 23 -18.53 22.34 9.90
CA LEU A 23 -18.91 21.57 8.70
C LEU A 23 -19.34 20.14 9.05
N VAL A 24 -18.65 19.49 10.00
CA VAL A 24 -18.96 18.10 10.42
C VAL A 24 -20.11 18.00 11.42
N ASP A 25 -20.47 19.10 12.10
CA ASP A 25 -21.57 19.13 13.08
C ASP A 25 -22.31 20.50 13.04
N PRO A 26 -23.12 20.76 11.99
CA PRO A 26 -23.80 22.05 11.78
C PRO A 26 -24.67 22.52 12.94
N GLU A 27 -25.30 21.55 13.63
CA GLU A 27 -26.30 21.77 14.67
C GLU A 27 -25.67 22.28 15.99
N ARG A 28 -24.35 22.45 16.03
CA ARG A 28 -23.61 23.00 17.15
C ARG A 28 -24.08 24.41 17.53
N GLN A 29 -24.28 24.64 18.83
CA GLN A 29 -24.41 25.96 19.44
C GLN A 29 -23.40 26.18 20.59
N PRO A 30 -22.88 27.41 20.77
CA PRO A 30 -23.01 28.55 19.85
C PRO A 30 -22.14 28.35 18.59
N GLN A 31 -22.63 28.83 17.45
CA GLN A 31 -21.80 28.90 16.24
C GLN A 31 -20.72 29.96 16.49
N PRO A 32 -19.42 29.64 16.33
CA PRO A 32 -18.38 30.64 16.46
C PRO A 32 -18.57 31.77 15.42
N ASP A 33 -18.22 33.00 15.80
CA ASP A 33 -18.02 34.07 14.81
C ASP A 33 -16.75 33.74 14.03
N LEU A 34 -16.93 32.99 12.94
CA LEU A 34 -15.86 32.35 12.20
C LEU A 34 -15.04 33.32 11.35
N GLY A 35 -15.36 34.63 11.35
CA GLY A 35 -14.61 35.65 10.61
C GLY A 35 -14.33 35.20 9.18
N ARG A 36 -15.37 34.80 8.43
CA ARG A 36 -15.33 34.04 7.16
C ARG A 36 -14.37 34.61 6.10
N SER A 37 -14.05 35.91 6.17
CA SER A 37 -12.98 36.56 5.38
C SER A 37 -11.56 36.08 5.68
N ARG A 38 -11.37 35.24 6.70
CA ARG A 38 -10.09 34.72 7.18
C ARG A 38 -9.83 33.26 6.81
N VAL A 39 -10.82 32.53 6.29
CA VAL A 39 -10.68 31.09 5.94
C VAL A 39 -10.31 30.96 4.47
N ASP A 40 -9.15 30.36 4.20
CA ASP A 40 -8.72 30.04 2.84
C ASP A 40 -9.21 28.64 2.42
N GLY A 41 -9.76 28.52 1.21
CA GLY A 41 -10.32 27.26 0.70
C GLY A 41 -9.30 26.14 0.55
N VAL A 42 -8.06 26.47 0.19
CA VAL A 42 -6.97 25.48 0.07
C VAL A 42 -6.54 25.00 1.46
N SER A 43 -6.29 25.92 2.38
CA SER A 43 -5.93 25.61 3.78
C SER A 43 -7.01 24.78 4.49
N LEU A 44 -8.29 25.08 4.25
CA LEU A 44 -9.41 24.31 4.78
C LEU A 44 -9.43 22.88 4.23
N LEU A 45 -9.28 22.72 2.91
CA LEU A 45 -9.24 21.40 2.28
C LEU A 45 -8.04 20.57 2.79
N GLU A 46 -6.86 21.19 2.89
CA GLU A 46 -5.67 20.57 3.48
C GLU A 46 -5.93 20.14 4.92
N TYR A 47 -6.58 20.97 5.72
CA TYR A 47 -6.92 20.64 7.11
C TYR A 47 -7.87 19.44 7.21
N LEU A 48 -8.94 19.41 6.40
CA LEU A 48 -9.90 18.29 6.35
C LEU A 48 -9.20 16.97 5.97
N VAL A 49 -8.33 17.01 4.95
CA VAL A 49 -7.54 15.84 4.52
C VAL A 49 -6.57 15.40 5.61
N GLN A 50 -5.83 16.32 6.24
CA GLN A 50 -4.90 16.00 7.34
C GLN A 50 -5.62 15.42 8.56
N ASN A 51 -6.89 15.75 8.74
CA ASN A 51 -7.74 15.25 9.81
C ASN A 51 -8.64 14.08 9.40
N LYS A 52 -8.40 13.48 8.23
CA LYS A 52 -9.12 12.31 7.70
C LYS A 52 -10.65 12.47 7.64
N VAL A 53 -11.14 13.71 7.52
CA VAL A 53 -12.57 13.98 7.40
C VAL A 53 -13.01 13.65 5.97
N PRO A 54 -13.94 12.70 5.75
CA PRO A 54 -14.51 12.45 4.43
C PRO A 54 -15.28 13.69 3.95
N LEU A 55 -14.94 14.24 2.79
CA LEU A 55 -15.69 15.34 2.18
C LEU A 55 -17.12 14.91 1.82
N LEU A 56 -17.31 13.62 1.56
CA LEU A 56 -18.63 13.03 1.31
C LEU A 56 -19.55 13.02 2.55
N SER A 57 -19.00 13.07 3.77
CA SER A 57 -19.82 13.14 4.98
C SER A 57 -20.33 14.57 5.26
N LEU A 58 -19.80 15.57 4.57
CA LEU A 58 -20.20 16.96 4.73
C LEU A 58 -21.52 17.22 4.01
N SER A 59 -22.50 17.74 4.74
CA SER A 59 -23.80 18.12 4.21
C SER A 59 -23.86 19.62 3.93
N PRO A 60 -24.52 20.08 2.85
CA PRO A 60 -24.80 21.49 2.63
C PRO A 60 -25.72 22.10 3.71
N GLY A 61 -26.32 21.31 4.61
CA GLY A 61 -27.14 21.79 5.72
C GLY A 61 -28.58 22.14 5.33
N SER A 62 -29.33 22.73 6.26
CA SER A 62 -30.71 23.20 6.02
C SER A 62 -30.72 24.58 5.35
N ALA A 63 -31.85 24.96 4.73
CA ALA A 63 -31.97 26.17 3.90
C ALA A 63 -31.55 27.50 4.59
N GLY A 64 -31.57 27.57 5.93
CA GLY A 64 -31.14 28.74 6.70
C GLY A 64 -29.61 28.91 6.83
N ASP A 65 -28.85 27.82 6.70
CA ASP A 65 -27.37 27.84 6.68
C ASP A 65 -26.80 27.94 5.27
N ALA A 66 -27.65 27.85 4.24
CA ALA A 66 -27.26 27.77 2.84
C ALA A 66 -26.47 29.01 2.39
N GLU A 67 -26.87 30.22 2.76
CA GLU A 67 -26.16 31.48 2.41
C GLU A 67 -24.73 31.52 2.96
N ARG A 68 -24.47 30.86 4.11
CA ARG A 68 -23.13 30.74 4.72
C ARG A 68 -22.33 29.54 4.19
N ARG A 69 -22.86 28.79 3.22
CA ARG A 69 -22.22 27.59 2.65
C ARG A 69 -22.03 27.66 1.14
N VAL A 70 -22.78 28.52 0.42
CA VAL A 70 -22.74 28.63 -1.05
C VAL A 70 -21.30 28.66 -1.60
N ASP A 71 -20.40 29.42 -0.97
CA ASP A 71 -19.03 29.61 -1.49
C ASP A 71 -18.21 28.31 -1.51
N LEU A 72 -18.23 27.50 -0.45
CA LEU A 72 -17.42 26.26 -0.39
C LEU A 72 -17.91 25.20 -1.37
N TRP A 73 -19.24 25.04 -1.49
CA TRP A 73 -19.82 24.07 -2.43
C TRP A 73 -19.71 24.55 -3.89
N SER A 74 -19.57 25.86 -4.11
CA SER A 74 -19.28 26.44 -5.42
C SER A 74 -17.78 26.45 -5.76
N ASP A 75 -16.90 26.19 -4.79
CA ASP A 75 -15.45 26.20 -4.99
C ASP A 75 -15.02 25.03 -5.93
N PRO A 76 -14.35 25.32 -7.06
CA PRO A 76 -13.96 24.28 -8.02
C PRO A 76 -12.90 23.30 -7.50
N LEU A 77 -12.08 23.66 -6.52
CA LEU A 77 -11.12 22.75 -5.88
C LEU A 77 -11.86 21.79 -4.95
N PHE A 78 -12.76 22.31 -4.12
CA PHE A 78 -13.57 21.48 -3.23
C PHE A 78 -14.46 20.51 -4.01
N ALA A 79 -15.14 20.97 -5.06
CA ALA A 79 -15.97 20.13 -5.91
C ALA A 79 -15.16 19.00 -6.58
N ARG A 80 -13.97 19.31 -7.11
CA ARG A 80 -13.06 18.29 -7.68
C ARG A 80 -12.57 17.29 -6.64
N ALA A 81 -12.20 17.75 -5.45
CA ALA A 81 -11.75 16.88 -4.37
C ALA A 81 -12.87 15.94 -3.90
N ARG A 82 -14.10 16.46 -3.76
CA ARG A 82 -15.27 15.67 -3.40
C ARG A 82 -15.64 14.65 -4.48
N GLN A 83 -15.55 15.00 -5.76
CA GLN A 83 -15.74 14.04 -6.86
C GLN A 83 -14.67 12.94 -6.83
N ALA A 84 -13.41 13.27 -6.58
CA ALA A 84 -12.35 12.28 -6.47
C ALA A 84 -12.60 11.29 -5.31
N GLU A 85 -13.14 11.76 -4.18
CA GLU A 85 -13.56 10.88 -3.08
C GLU A 85 -14.75 9.99 -3.46
N GLN A 86 -15.69 10.50 -4.25
CA GLN A 86 -16.82 9.70 -4.76
C GLN A 86 -16.32 8.58 -5.67
N ASP A 87 -15.41 8.89 -6.59
CA ASP A 87 -14.81 7.91 -7.51
C ASP A 87 -14.01 6.84 -6.73
N GLU A 88 -13.27 7.24 -5.68
CA GLU A 88 -12.55 6.33 -4.78
C GLU A 88 -13.49 5.40 -4.01
N LEU A 89 -14.56 5.98 -3.41
CA LEU A 89 -15.58 5.23 -2.70
C LEU A 89 -16.25 4.19 -3.61
N ASP A 90 -16.68 4.59 -4.80
CA ASP A 90 -17.37 3.70 -5.74
C ASP A 90 -16.44 2.57 -6.22
N ALA A 91 -15.19 2.88 -6.53
CA ALA A 91 -14.20 1.87 -6.93
C ALA A 91 -13.94 0.84 -5.81
N MET A 92 -13.74 1.30 -4.57
CA MET A 92 -13.50 0.40 -3.43
C MET A 92 -14.73 -0.45 -3.09
N ARG A 93 -15.93 0.13 -3.17
CA ARG A 93 -17.19 -0.59 -2.90
C ARG A 93 -17.44 -1.67 -3.94
N VAL A 94 -17.16 -1.40 -5.22
CA VAL A 94 -17.29 -2.41 -6.29
C VAL A 94 -16.38 -3.61 -6.02
N GLU A 95 -15.11 -3.39 -5.68
CA GLU A 95 -14.18 -4.49 -5.38
C GLU A 95 -14.57 -5.24 -4.09
N TYR A 96 -14.97 -4.52 -3.04
CA TYR A 96 -15.37 -5.16 -1.78
C TYR A 96 -16.69 -5.93 -1.90
N ALA A 97 -17.63 -5.48 -2.74
CA ALA A 97 -18.89 -6.19 -2.98
C ALA A 97 -18.64 -7.62 -3.48
N LEU A 98 -17.64 -7.84 -4.34
CA LEU A 98 -17.24 -9.18 -4.80
C LEU A 98 -16.82 -10.09 -3.64
N VAL A 99 -16.05 -9.54 -2.70
CA VAL A 99 -15.61 -10.27 -1.50
C VAL A 99 -16.78 -10.54 -0.58
N HIS A 100 -17.60 -9.53 -0.30
CA HIS A 100 -18.79 -9.63 0.52
C HIS A 100 -19.73 -10.72 0.00
N ASP A 101 -20.03 -10.72 -1.30
CA ASP A 101 -20.97 -11.66 -1.89
C ASP A 101 -20.42 -13.10 -1.90
N ALA A 102 -19.12 -13.27 -2.17
CA ALA A 102 -18.47 -14.59 -2.12
C ALA A 102 -18.45 -15.19 -0.70
N LEU A 103 -18.29 -14.36 0.33
CA LEU A 103 -18.35 -14.77 1.73
C LEU A 103 -19.78 -15.00 2.21
N ALA A 104 -20.74 -14.21 1.73
CA ALA A 104 -22.15 -14.34 2.06
C ALA A 104 -22.74 -15.68 1.61
N VAL A 105 -22.35 -16.18 0.42
CA VAL A 105 -22.71 -17.54 -0.06
C VAL A 105 -22.28 -18.63 0.92
N GLN A 106 -21.20 -18.36 1.65
CA GLN A 106 -20.61 -19.26 2.64
C GLN A 106 -21.15 -19.06 4.07
N GLY A 107 -22.09 -18.13 4.26
CA GLY A 107 -22.64 -17.74 5.56
C GLY A 107 -21.69 -16.92 6.43
N ILE A 108 -20.58 -16.42 5.88
CA ILE A 108 -19.55 -15.69 6.62
C ILE A 108 -19.87 -14.20 6.57
N ILE A 109 -19.79 -13.54 7.73
CA ILE A 109 -20.03 -12.10 7.88
C ILE A 109 -18.72 -11.42 8.31
N GLY A 110 -18.26 -10.46 7.50
CA GLY A 110 -17.16 -9.57 7.87
C GLY A 110 -17.67 -8.31 8.56
N VAL A 111 -16.99 -7.87 9.63
CA VAL A 111 -17.38 -6.66 10.39
C VAL A 111 -16.28 -5.62 10.32
N PHE A 112 -16.61 -4.41 9.86
CA PHE A 112 -15.66 -3.31 9.87
C PHE A 112 -15.46 -2.78 11.29
N ILE A 113 -14.21 -2.64 11.71
CA ILE A 113 -13.88 -2.29 13.10
C ILE A 113 -13.60 -0.79 13.33
N LYS A 114 -13.34 -0.04 12.27
CA LYS A 114 -13.03 1.41 12.30
C LYS A 114 -14.20 2.37 12.08
N PRO A 115 -15.19 2.08 11.22
CA PRO A 115 -16.26 3.04 10.99
C PRO A 115 -17.19 3.15 12.20
N ALA A 116 -17.76 4.34 12.36
CA ALA A 116 -18.96 4.55 13.17
C ALA A 116 -20.16 4.57 12.22
N ASN A 117 -21.37 4.67 12.75
CA ASN A 117 -22.59 4.81 11.95
C ASN A 117 -22.73 6.24 11.39
N LEU A 118 -21.73 6.70 10.64
CA LEU A 118 -21.61 8.02 10.05
C LEU A 118 -21.49 7.84 8.53
N ALA A 119 -22.42 8.43 7.77
CA ALA A 119 -22.42 8.32 6.32
C ALA A 119 -21.26 9.12 5.67
N PRO A 120 -20.60 8.61 4.62
CA PRO A 120 -20.67 7.21 4.18
C PRO A 120 -20.00 6.29 5.21
N SER A 121 -20.71 5.25 5.66
CA SER A 121 -20.20 4.31 6.68
C SER A 121 -19.10 3.39 6.15
N PHE A 122 -19.02 3.21 4.83
CA PHE A 122 -17.96 2.45 4.19
C PHE A 122 -16.61 3.18 4.39
N PRO A 123 -15.58 2.53 4.99
CA PRO A 123 -14.38 3.22 5.45
C PRO A 123 -13.34 3.46 4.33
N PHE A 124 -13.73 4.13 3.25
CA PHE A 124 -12.88 4.36 2.07
C PHE A 124 -11.65 5.24 2.32
N LYS A 125 -11.67 6.08 3.38
CA LYS A 125 -10.50 6.89 3.79
C LYS A 125 -9.41 6.10 4.53
N SER A 126 -9.57 4.79 4.69
CA SER A 126 -8.57 3.93 5.33
C SER A 126 -7.66 3.31 4.27
N ASP A 127 -6.34 3.31 4.52
CA ASP A 127 -5.35 2.70 3.61
C ASP A 127 -5.61 1.21 3.34
N ASN A 128 -6.23 0.54 4.31
CA ASN A 128 -6.73 -0.83 4.20
C ASN A 128 -8.15 -0.92 4.80
N LEU A 129 -8.96 -1.83 4.26
CA LEU A 129 -10.23 -2.22 4.84
C LEU A 129 -9.97 -3.19 6.01
N ASP A 130 -10.02 -2.68 7.24
CA ASP A 130 -9.88 -3.49 8.45
C ASP A 130 -11.20 -4.20 8.78
N VAL A 131 -11.23 -5.51 8.49
CA VAL A 131 -12.42 -6.36 8.62
C VAL A 131 -12.14 -7.50 9.58
N LEU A 132 -12.97 -7.61 10.61
CA LEU A 132 -12.95 -8.66 11.61
C LEU A 132 -13.79 -9.85 11.15
N TYR A 133 -13.24 -11.05 11.34
CA TYR A 133 -13.90 -12.32 11.10
C TYR A 133 -13.75 -13.24 12.31
N ARG A 134 -14.62 -14.24 12.43
CA ARG A 134 -14.52 -15.22 13.51
C ARG A 134 -13.27 -16.09 13.32
N PRO A 135 -12.50 -16.40 14.37
CA PRO A 135 -11.27 -17.19 14.25
C PRO A 135 -11.45 -18.51 13.50
N GLU A 136 -12.58 -19.20 13.71
CA GLU A 136 -12.92 -20.46 13.04
C GLU A 136 -13.22 -20.33 11.54
N GLU A 137 -13.48 -19.11 11.05
CA GLU A 137 -13.81 -18.83 9.64
C GLU A 137 -12.59 -18.35 8.84
N VAL A 138 -11.50 -17.95 9.51
CA VAL A 138 -10.35 -17.26 8.92
C VAL A 138 -9.77 -18.00 7.73
N GLU A 139 -9.52 -19.31 7.85
CA GLU A 139 -8.94 -20.09 6.74
C GLU A 139 -9.85 -20.11 5.50
N ARG A 140 -11.17 -20.14 5.69
CA ARG A 140 -12.15 -20.05 4.59
C ARG A 140 -12.16 -18.65 3.97
N VAL A 141 -12.04 -17.60 4.78
CA VAL A 141 -11.95 -16.22 4.29
C VAL A 141 -10.67 -16.03 3.47
N ARG A 142 -9.52 -16.49 3.99
CA ARG A 142 -8.22 -16.45 3.31
C ARG A 142 -8.30 -17.17 1.96
N ALA A 143 -8.81 -18.41 1.95
CA ALA A 143 -9.01 -19.17 0.71
C ALA A 143 -9.92 -18.43 -0.30
N THR A 144 -10.99 -17.79 0.19
CA THR A 144 -11.91 -17.00 -0.66
C THR A 144 -11.20 -15.79 -1.27
N LEU A 145 -10.46 -15.02 -0.46
CA LEU A 145 -9.68 -13.87 -0.95
C LEU A 145 -8.65 -14.27 -2.01
N LEU A 146 -7.90 -15.36 -1.76
CA LEU A 146 -6.94 -15.90 -2.73
C LEU A 146 -7.64 -16.31 -4.04
N SER A 147 -8.81 -16.95 -3.97
CA SER A 147 -9.58 -17.34 -5.16
C SER A 147 -10.09 -16.14 -5.97
N LEU A 148 -10.29 -14.99 -5.32
CA LEU A 148 -10.69 -13.72 -5.96
C LEU A 148 -9.50 -12.93 -6.53
N GLY A 149 -8.29 -13.51 -6.52
CA GLY A 149 -7.08 -12.91 -7.07
C GLY A 149 -6.35 -11.96 -6.11
N TYR A 150 -6.68 -11.97 -4.82
CA TYR A 150 -5.87 -11.28 -3.82
C TYR A 150 -4.58 -12.05 -3.57
N VAL A 151 -3.55 -11.30 -3.16
CA VAL A 151 -2.26 -11.83 -2.71
C VAL A 151 -2.13 -11.56 -1.22
N GLU A 152 -1.74 -12.57 -0.44
CA GLU A 152 -1.41 -12.42 0.98
C GLU A 152 0.01 -11.83 1.16
N LEU A 153 0.12 -10.73 1.88
CA LEU A 153 1.37 -10.00 2.11
C LEU A 153 2.03 -10.47 3.41
N THR A 154 2.89 -11.48 3.30
CA THR A 154 3.54 -12.10 4.46
C THR A 154 4.78 -11.34 4.97
N ASN A 155 5.14 -10.22 4.33
CA ASN A 155 6.16 -9.32 4.86
C ASN A 155 5.63 -8.42 6.00
N MET A 156 4.32 -8.31 6.14
CA MET A 156 3.61 -7.52 7.15
C MET A 156 2.80 -8.46 8.06
N GLU A 157 3.49 -9.30 8.84
CA GLU A 157 2.83 -10.19 9.78
C GLU A 157 2.64 -9.53 11.15
N GLU A 158 1.38 -9.35 11.53
CA GLU A 158 0.94 -9.12 12.88
C GLU A 158 0.19 -10.37 13.35
N PRO A 159 0.43 -10.89 14.58
CA PRO A 159 -0.29 -12.07 15.05
C PRO A 159 -1.80 -11.88 14.95
N HIS A 160 -2.48 -12.85 14.32
CA HIS A 160 -3.93 -12.86 14.10
C HIS A 160 -4.44 -11.74 13.17
N LYS A 161 -3.58 -11.21 12.30
CA LYS A 161 -3.96 -10.31 11.23
C LYS A 161 -3.26 -10.67 9.93
N TYR A 162 -3.97 -10.54 8.82
CA TYR A 162 -3.49 -10.95 7.51
C TYR A 162 -3.84 -9.88 6.49
N LEU A 163 -2.83 -9.31 5.84
CA LEU A 163 -3.03 -8.28 4.83
C LEU A 163 -3.11 -8.91 3.44
N PHE A 164 -4.22 -8.65 2.75
CA PHE A 164 -4.45 -9.06 1.37
C PHE A 164 -4.52 -7.84 0.46
N ARG A 165 -3.88 -7.91 -0.71
CA ARG A 165 -4.00 -6.87 -1.74
C ARG A 165 -4.32 -7.46 -3.10
N LYS A 166 -5.10 -6.73 -3.87
CA LYS A 166 -5.39 -7.01 -5.28
C LYS A 166 -4.83 -5.90 -6.15
N PHE A 167 -4.17 -6.26 -7.23
CA PHE A 167 -3.47 -5.33 -8.11
C PHE A 167 -4.08 -5.31 -9.51
N ARG A 168 -4.14 -4.12 -10.09
CA ARG A 168 -4.47 -3.91 -11.50
C ARG A 168 -3.65 -2.75 -12.02
N ALA A 169 -3.01 -2.91 -13.18
CA ALA A 169 -2.25 -1.82 -13.79
C ALA A 169 -1.17 -1.20 -12.89
N GLY A 170 -0.53 -2.01 -12.04
CA GLY A 170 0.48 -1.54 -11.07
C GLY A 170 -0.06 -0.73 -9.89
N ARG A 171 -1.39 -0.66 -9.72
CA ARG A 171 -2.07 -0.02 -8.60
C ARG A 171 -2.73 -1.05 -7.70
N SER A 172 -2.83 -0.75 -6.41
CA SER A 172 -3.65 -1.53 -5.47
C SER A 172 -5.11 -1.10 -5.62
N VAL A 173 -5.96 -1.98 -6.15
CA VAL A 173 -7.40 -1.69 -6.34
C VAL A 173 -8.24 -2.07 -5.13
N SER A 174 -7.72 -2.97 -4.29
CA SER A 174 -8.34 -3.32 -3.02
C SER A 174 -7.29 -3.82 -2.04
N ALA A 175 -7.42 -3.43 -0.77
CA ALA A 175 -6.59 -3.89 0.32
C ALA A 175 -7.48 -4.28 1.50
N ILE A 176 -7.46 -5.55 1.88
CA ILE A 176 -8.26 -6.09 2.98
C ILE A 176 -7.29 -6.53 4.06
N HIS A 177 -7.38 -5.90 5.21
CA HIS A 177 -6.69 -6.33 6.41
C HIS A 177 -7.66 -7.17 7.21
N LEU A 178 -7.48 -8.48 7.13
CA LEU A 178 -8.25 -9.46 7.88
C LEU A 178 -7.78 -9.45 9.33
N HIS A 179 -8.71 -9.35 10.28
CA HIS A 179 -8.44 -9.47 11.71
C HIS A 179 -9.21 -10.66 12.29
N GLU A 180 -8.58 -11.45 13.18
CA GLU A 180 -9.29 -12.44 14.00
C GLU A 180 -9.74 -11.84 15.34
N HIS A 181 -9.09 -10.77 15.79
CA HIS A 181 -9.39 -10.06 17.01
C HIS A 181 -8.98 -8.60 16.91
N VAL A 182 -9.51 -7.74 17.77
CA VAL A 182 -9.17 -6.31 17.79
C VAL A 182 -8.02 -6.07 18.76
N GLY A 183 -6.77 -6.07 18.27
CA GLY A 183 -5.62 -5.74 19.10
C GLY A 183 -4.25 -5.84 18.44
N TRP A 184 -3.20 -5.52 19.21
CA TRP A 184 -1.80 -5.68 18.82
C TRP A 184 -1.16 -6.63 19.82
N MET A 185 -0.98 -7.90 19.43
CA MET A 185 -0.65 -9.08 20.27
C MET A 185 -1.74 -9.53 21.25
N THR A 186 -2.40 -8.58 21.91
CA THR A 186 -3.48 -8.85 22.87
C THR A 186 -4.72 -8.06 22.50
N SER A 187 -5.88 -8.67 22.67
CA SER A 187 -7.16 -8.04 22.38
C SER A 187 -7.50 -6.91 23.34
N PHE A 188 -8.18 -5.88 22.82
CA PHE A 188 -8.77 -4.78 23.57
C PHE A 188 -10.28 -4.98 23.84
N LEU A 189 -10.92 -5.92 23.15
CA LEU A 189 -12.37 -6.15 23.21
C LEU A 189 -12.71 -7.51 23.80
N ASP A 190 -13.98 -7.71 24.13
CA ASP A 190 -14.53 -9.03 24.43
C ASP A 190 -15.13 -9.63 23.16
N GLU A 191 -14.36 -10.42 22.41
CA GLU A 191 -14.80 -11.02 21.15
C GLU A 191 -16.04 -11.90 21.31
N SER A 192 -16.18 -12.58 22.44
CA SER A 192 -17.33 -13.45 22.66
C SER A 192 -18.64 -12.67 22.72
N ALA A 193 -18.61 -11.50 23.37
CA ALA A 193 -19.77 -10.63 23.50
C ALA A 193 -20.00 -9.77 22.25
N LEU A 194 -18.93 -9.31 21.58
CA LEU A 194 -19.07 -8.38 20.45
C LEU A 194 -19.86 -8.98 19.29
N TRP A 195 -19.69 -10.29 19.00
CA TRP A 195 -20.38 -10.95 17.88
C TRP A 195 -21.90 -10.99 18.05
N GLN A 196 -22.41 -10.90 19.29
CA GLN A 196 -23.83 -10.85 19.59
C GLN A 196 -24.43 -9.46 19.35
N ARG A 197 -23.57 -8.43 19.27
CA ARG A 197 -23.95 -7.01 19.15
C ARG A 197 -23.61 -6.40 17.79
N VAL A 198 -23.14 -7.21 16.84
CA VAL A 198 -22.88 -6.77 15.46
C VAL A 198 -24.18 -6.29 14.84
N ARG A 199 -24.12 -5.15 14.15
CA ARG A 199 -25.25 -4.53 13.49
C ARG A 199 -24.91 -4.19 12.05
N ARG A 200 -25.92 -3.93 11.24
CA ARG A 200 -25.73 -3.38 9.89
C ARG A 200 -25.72 -1.87 9.96
N SER A 201 -24.95 -1.25 9.07
CA SER A 201 -25.01 0.19 8.87
C SER A 201 -26.37 0.63 8.33
N THR A 202 -26.75 1.88 8.61
CA THR A 202 -28.02 2.46 8.13
C THR A 202 -27.95 2.97 6.69
N ASP A 203 -26.76 3.30 6.18
CA ASP A 203 -26.58 3.90 4.85
C ASP A 203 -25.94 2.96 3.80
N ASP A 204 -25.30 1.86 4.23
CA ASP A 204 -24.65 0.92 3.31
C ASP A 204 -24.88 -0.55 3.69
N ARG A 205 -25.50 -1.31 2.77
CA ARG A 205 -25.79 -2.75 2.94
C ARG A 205 -24.53 -3.62 3.05
N LEU A 206 -23.39 -3.16 2.55
CA LEU A 206 -22.12 -3.89 2.57
C LEU A 206 -21.39 -3.77 3.92
N VAL A 207 -21.88 -2.90 4.81
CA VAL A 207 -21.17 -2.51 6.02
C VAL A 207 -21.87 -3.10 7.24
N HIS A 208 -21.19 -4.02 7.90
CA HIS A 208 -21.49 -4.40 9.28
C HIS A 208 -20.58 -3.64 10.23
N LEU A 209 -21.18 -3.14 11.31
CA LEU A 209 -20.55 -2.28 12.30
C LEU A 209 -20.51 -2.98 13.65
N LEU A 210 -19.52 -2.58 14.45
CA LEU A 210 -19.52 -2.83 15.89
C LEU A 210 -20.66 -2.04 16.57
N ALA A 211 -21.12 -2.54 17.72
CA ALA A 211 -21.99 -1.78 18.60
C ALA A 211 -21.26 -0.52 19.12
N PRO A 212 -21.99 0.53 19.56
CA PRO A 212 -21.38 1.79 19.98
C PRO A 212 -20.26 1.63 21.01
N VAL A 213 -20.43 0.76 22.02
CA VAL A 213 -19.40 0.49 23.03
C VAL A 213 -18.14 -0.14 22.43
N ASP A 214 -18.28 -1.15 21.58
CA ASP A 214 -17.17 -1.88 20.97
C ASP A 214 -16.43 -1.00 19.94
N GLY A 215 -17.18 -0.22 19.16
CA GLY A 215 -16.65 0.75 18.20
C GLY A 215 -15.90 1.90 18.89
N LEU A 216 -16.44 2.43 20.00
CA LEU A 216 -15.78 3.44 20.82
C LEU A 216 -14.43 2.93 21.35
N LEU A 217 -14.43 1.76 21.99
CA LEU A 217 -13.21 1.16 22.55
C LEU A 217 -12.16 0.88 21.47
N THR A 218 -12.59 0.39 20.31
CA THR A 218 -11.71 0.12 19.16
C THR A 218 -11.02 1.38 18.66
N ASN A 219 -11.81 2.43 18.40
CA ASN A 219 -11.24 3.69 17.92
C ASN A 219 -10.29 4.28 18.99
N LEU A 220 -10.65 4.21 20.30
CA LEU A 220 -9.82 4.78 21.37
C LEU A 220 -8.46 4.09 21.42
N ALA A 221 -8.46 2.76 21.33
CA ALA A 221 -7.24 1.99 21.25
C ALA A 221 -6.43 2.33 19.99
N HIS A 222 -7.08 2.48 18.83
CA HIS A 222 -6.41 2.75 17.56
C HIS A 222 -5.65 4.09 17.56
N TRP A 223 -6.33 5.21 17.79
CA TRP A 223 -5.62 6.50 17.70
C TRP A 223 -4.63 6.72 18.84
N PHE A 224 -4.88 6.14 20.02
CA PHE A 224 -4.02 6.32 21.18
C PHE A 224 -2.78 5.41 21.16
N ILE A 225 -2.94 4.13 20.81
CA ILE A 225 -1.87 3.11 20.84
C ILE A 225 -1.19 2.95 19.48
N GLU A 226 -1.97 2.82 18.41
CA GLU A 226 -1.45 2.56 17.06
C GLU A 226 -0.99 3.84 16.38
N ASP A 227 -1.91 4.78 16.10
CA ASP A 227 -1.56 5.98 15.33
C ASP A 227 -0.78 7.01 16.15
N LYS A 228 -1.01 7.03 17.47
CA LYS A 228 -0.44 8.03 18.41
C LYS A 228 -0.80 9.46 17.97
N ARG A 229 -2.01 9.62 17.45
CA ARG A 229 -2.47 10.85 16.81
C ARG A 229 -4.00 10.89 16.83
N LEU A 230 -4.57 11.87 17.52
CA LEU A 230 -6.01 12.13 17.52
C LEU A 230 -6.36 13.08 16.37
N THR A 231 -7.29 12.69 15.50
CA THR A 231 -7.77 13.53 14.38
C THR A 231 -9.18 14.06 14.61
N LEU A 232 -9.62 15.06 13.85
CA LEU A 232 -11.01 15.52 13.88
C LEU A 232 -11.99 14.39 13.56
N GLN A 233 -11.67 13.53 12.59
CA GLN A 233 -12.52 12.38 12.25
C GLN A 233 -12.70 11.42 13.42
N ASP A 234 -11.66 11.20 14.23
CA ASP A 234 -11.79 10.37 15.44
C ASP A 234 -12.77 11.01 16.42
N VAL A 235 -12.65 12.31 16.68
CA VAL A 235 -13.58 13.06 17.54
C VAL A 235 -15.02 12.94 17.04
N VAL A 236 -15.26 13.08 15.73
CA VAL A 236 -16.60 12.95 15.13
C VAL A 236 -17.17 11.54 15.30
N LYS A 237 -16.36 10.49 15.08
CA LYS A 237 -16.79 9.10 15.30
C LYS A 237 -17.20 8.84 16.75
N TYR A 238 -16.52 9.45 17.71
CA TYR A 238 -16.91 9.36 19.12
C TYR A 238 -18.22 10.04 19.39
N ARG A 239 -18.39 11.28 18.93
CA ARG A 239 -19.66 12.02 19.08
C ARG A 239 -20.82 11.22 18.50
N CYS A 240 -20.63 10.61 17.33
CA CYS A 240 -21.59 9.68 16.73
C CYS A 240 -21.90 8.50 17.66
N SER A 241 -20.88 7.80 18.16
CA SER A 241 -21.07 6.66 19.08
C SER A 241 -21.77 7.05 20.38
N LEU A 242 -21.47 8.22 20.94
CA LEU A 242 -22.09 8.74 22.15
C LEU A 242 -23.57 9.08 21.94
N ARG A 243 -23.92 9.65 20.79
CA ARG A 243 -25.31 9.94 20.42
C ARG A 243 -26.16 8.68 20.24
N GLU A 244 -25.55 7.58 19.83
CA GLU A 244 -26.22 6.28 19.71
C GLU A 244 -26.40 5.54 21.05
N GLY A 245 -25.74 6.02 22.12
CA GLY A 245 -25.79 5.41 23.44
C GLY A 245 -24.64 4.42 23.67
N VAL A 246 -23.77 4.75 24.63
CA VAL A 246 -22.67 3.88 25.06
C VAL A 246 -22.99 3.32 26.44
N ASP A 247 -22.91 2.00 26.58
CA ASP A 247 -22.91 1.32 27.88
C ASP A 247 -21.54 1.46 28.54
N TRP A 248 -21.45 2.36 29.52
CA TRP A 248 -20.21 2.68 30.23
C TRP A 248 -19.80 1.62 31.25
N ASP A 249 -20.74 0.83 31.76
CA ASP A 249 -20.44 -0.26 32.67
C ASP A 249 -19.79 -1.40 31.90
N GLU A 250 -20.33 -1.71 30.71
CA GLU A 250 -19.72 -2.66 29.78
C GLU A 250 -18.35 -2.17 29.29
N ALA A 251 -18.23 -0.89 28.90
CA ALA A 251 -16.95 -0.31 28.48
C ALA A 251 -15.85 -0.50 29.52
N ARG A 252 -16.20 -0.26 30.80
CA ARG A 252 -15.31 -0.41 31.94
C ARG A 252 -15.00 -1.87 32.22
N ARG A 253 -16.01 -2.74 32.18
CA ARG A 253 -15.84 -4.19 32.35
C ARG A 253 -14.84 -4.73 31.33
N ILE A 254 -15.02 -4.40 30.04
CA ILE A 254 -14.12 -4.83 28.96
C ILE A 254 -12.71 -4.29 29.20
N ALA A 255 -12.55 -2.99 29.47
CA ALA A 255 -11.23 -2.39 29.67
C ALA A 255 -10.49 -2.94 30.89
N GLN A 256 -11.21 -3.24 31.97
CA GLN A 256 -10.66 -3.89 33.16
C GLN A 256 -10.31 -5.35 32.89
N TYR A 257 -11.22 -6.10 32.27
CA TYR A 257 -11.02 -7.50 31.89
C TYR A 257 -9.83 -7.68 30.93
N ARG A 258 -9.60 -6.74 30.01
CA ARG A 258 -8.47 -6.76 29.07
C ARG A 258 -7.23 -5.99 29.54
N GLY A 259 -7.23 -5.50 30.78
CA GLY A 259 -6.07 -4.89 31.43
C GLY A 259 -5.66 -3.51 30.90
N TRP A 260 -6.53 -2.77 30.22
CA TRP A 260 -6.23 -1.46 29.61
C TRP A 260 -7.10 -0.30 30.13
N ARG A 261 -7.73 -0.46 31.30
CA ARG A 261 -8.52 0.59 31.97
C ARG A 261 -7.81 1.95 32.05
N ASP A 262 -6.52 1.95 32.39
CA ASP A 262 -5.75 3.20 32.49
C ASP A 262 -5.64 3.92 31.13
N THR A 263 -5.51 3.15 30.04
CA THR A 263 -5.49 3.68 28.68
C THR A 263 -6.85 4.24 28.30
N LEU A 264 -7.94 3.54 28.63
CA LEU A 264 -9.30 4.04 28.45
C LEU A 264 -9.44 5.41 29.13
N CYS A 265 -9.13 5.50 30.42
CA CYS A 265 -9.24 6.76 31.17
C CYS A 265 -8.41 7.90 30.56
N ALA A 266 -7.14 7.65 30.21
CA ALA A 266 -6.29 8.68 29.61
C ALA A 266 -6.81 9.14 28.23
N SER A 267 -7.30 8.20 27.42
CA SER A 267 -7.86 8.49 26.10
C SER A 267 -9.16 9.30 26.18
N LEU A 268 -10.04 9.01 27.14
CA LEU A 268 -11.28 9.76 27.35
C LEU A 268 -11.01 11.20 27.78
N LEU A 269 -10.01 11.44 28.64
CA LEU A 269 -9.65 12.79 29.06
C LEU A 269 -9.11 13.65 27.91
N LEU A 270 -8.25 13.06 27.07
CA LEU A 270 -7.75 13.74 25.87
C LEU A 270 -8.87 13.99 24.85
N LEU A 271 -9.77 13.04 24.67
CA LEU A 271 -10.95 13.19 23.81
C LEU A 271 -11.85 14.32 24.31
N ALA A 272 -12.19 14.34 25.60
CA ALA A 272 -13.01 15.38 26.21
C ALA A 272 -12.39 16.77 26.02
N HIS A 273 -11.07 16.87 26.18
CA HIS A 273 -10.34 18.11 25.96
C HIS A 273 -10.42 18.56 24.49
N ALA A 274 -10.17 17.66 23.55
CA ALA A 274 -10.29 17.95 22.12
C ALA A 274 -11.72 18.34 21.74
N GLU A 275 -12.74 17.66 22.26
CA GLU A 275 -14.14 18.02 22.06
C GLU A 275 -14.43 19.43 22.56
N ARG A 276 -13.97 19.79 23.76
CA ARG A 276 -14.17 21.15 24.29
C ARG A 276 -13.52 22.20 23.39
N LEU A 277 -12.26 22.01 23.01
CA LEU A 277 -11.55 22.95 22.14
C LEU A 277 -12.28 23.18 20.81
N VAL A 278 -12.76 22.09 20.21
CA VAL A 278 -13.26 22.11 18.83
C VAL A 278 -14.77 22.39 18.78
N PHE A 279 -15.56 21.82 19.70
CA PHE A 279 -17.02 21.90 19.75
C PHE A 279 -17.56 22.77 20.89
N GLY A 280 -16.72 23.27 21.78
CA GLY A 280 -17.09 24.13 22.91
C GLY A 280 -17.57 23.38 24.16
N SER A 281 -17.91 22.10 24.03
CA SER A 281 -18.35 21.22 25.11
C SER A 281 -17.99 19.76 24.80
N SER A 282 -18.05 18.90 25.81
CA SER A 282 -17.82 17.46 25.68
C SER A 282 -19.13 16.71 25.83
N LEU A 283 -19.42 15.74 24.97
CA LEU A 283 -20.58 14.86 25.11
C LEU A 283 -20.36 13.74 26.13
N LEU A 284 -19.12 13.53 26.59
CA LEU A 284 -18.83 12.55 27.64
C LEU A 284 -19.51 12.93 28.97
N PRO A 285 -20.24 12.01 29.63
CA PRO A 285 -20.89 12.29 30.90
C PRO A 285 -19.88 12.64 32.01
N ASP A 286 -20.20 13.64 32.83
CA ASP A 286 -19.36 14.08 33.95
C ASP A 286 -18.96 12.93 34.90
N PRO A 287 -19.85 11.99 35.29
CA PRO A 287 -19.46 10.87 36.14
C PRO A 287 -18.34 10.00 35.54
N VAL A 288 -18.33 9.83 34.21
CA VAL A 288 -17.32 9.07 33.48
C VAL A 288 -15.99 9.82 33.48
N LEU A 289 -16.02 11.13 33.27
CA LEU A 289 -14.83 11.98 33.28
C LEU A 289 -14.20 12.07 34.67
N ASP A 290 -15.02 12.26 35.71
CA ASP A 290 -14.55 12.31 37.09
C ASP A 290 -13.91 11.01 37.52
N GLU A 291 -14.47 9.89 37.09
CA GLU A 291 -13.85 8.60 37.31
C GLU A 291 -12.53 8.46 36.55
N ALA A 292 -12.49 8.86 35.28
CA ALA A 292 -11.25 8.83 34.50
C ALA A 292 -10.15 9.66 35.17
N ARG A 293 -10.45 10.86 35.66
CA ARG A 293 -9.50 11.71 36.43
C ARG A 293 -8.97 11.03 37.68
N ARG A 294 -9.84 10.32 38.42
CA ARG A 294 -9.45 9.56 39.63
C ARG A 294 -8.54 8.37 39.29
N GLN A 295 -8.84 7.67 38.20
CA GLN A 295 -8.21 6.39 37.87
C GLN A 295 -6.97 6.47 36.97
N VAL A 296 -6.73 7.60 36.29
CA VAL A 296 -5.49 7.74 35.51
C VAL A 296 -4.24 7.60 36.40
N PRO A 297 -3.19 6.91 35.92
CA PRO A 297 -1.94 6.75 36.65
C PRO A 297 -1.31 8.09 37.04
N THR A 298 -0.72 8.14 38.24
CA THR A 298 -0.05 9.34 38.76
C THR A 298 1.03 9.87 37.80
N TRP A 299 1.82 8.97 37.20
CA TRP A 299 2.88 9.34 36.25
C TRP A 299 2.34 10.05 34.99
N SER A 300 1.10 9.77 34.57
CA SER A 300 0.51 10.41 33.40
C SER A 300 -0.17 11.74 33.71
N ARG A 301 -0.50 12.00 34.99
CA ARG A 301 -1.27 13.19 35.39
C ARG A 301 -0.59 14.49 35.01
N SER A 302 0.71 14.64 35.29
CA SER A 302 1.43 15.87 34.95
C SER A 302 1.45 16.16 33.45
N TRP A 303 1.58 15.11 32.62
CA TRP A 303 1.53 15.28 31.17
C TRP A 303 0.12 15.64 30.68
N LEU A 304 -0.91 14.96 31.19
CA LEU A 304 -2.31 15.27 30.87
C LEU A 304 -2.72 16.67 31.38
N GLN A 305 -2.19 17.11 32.53
CA GLN A 305 -2.37 18.47 33.07
C GLN A 305 -1.71 19.52 32.17
N ALA A 306 -0.48 19.28 31.71
CA ALA A 306 0.21 20.18 30.79
C ALA A 306 -0.51 20.35 29.45
N HIS A 307 -1.34 19.37 29.05
CA HIS A 307 -2.18 19.43 27.86
C HIS A 307 -3.64 19.77 28.19
N ALA A 308 -3.89 20.37 29.37
CA ALA A 308 -5.20 20.80 29.85
C ALA A 308 -6.32 19.72 29.82
N ALA A 309 -5.93 18.44 29.75
CA ALA A 309 -6.85 17.31 29.76
C ALA A 309 -7.29 16.93 31.19
N MET A 310 -6.63 17.49 32.20
CA MET A 310 -6.94 17.26 33.63
C MET A 310 -7.53 18.49 34.33
N THR A 311 -7.43 19.67 33.72
CA THR A 311 -7.99 20.91 34.27
C THR A 311 -9.50 20.97 34.06
N ASP A 312 -10.13 21.83 34.86
CA ASP A 312 -11.58 21.95 35.06
C ASP A 312 -12.38 22.20 33.77
N THR A 313 -13.70 22.15 33.86
CA THR A 313 -14.70 22.24 32.77
C THR A 313 -14.62 23.48 31.87
N THR A 314 -13.74 24.44 32.15
CA THR A 314 -13.65 25.71 31.45
C THR A 314 -12.62 25.69 30.31
N LEU A 315 -13.02 26.22 29.16
CA LEU A 315 -12.12 26.50 28.04
C LEU A 315 -11.00 27.47 28.48
N PRO A 316 -9.80 27.38 27.86
CA PRO A 316 -8.80 28.44 27.98
C PRO A 316 -9.42 29.81 27.63
N PRO A 317 -8.95 30.91 28.23
CA PRO A 317 -9.35 32.25 27.83
C PRO A 317 -9.18 32.43 26.32
N ALA A 318 -10.06 33.23 25.68
CA ALA A 318 -10.01 33.44 24.23
C ALA A 318 -8.64 33.93 23.72
N SER A 319 -7.88 34.64 24.56
CA SER A 319 -6.52 35.10 24.27
C SER A 319 -5.48 33.97 24.09
N ASP A 320 -5.76 32.79 24.64
CA ASP A 320 -4.81 31.69 24.74
C ASP A 320 -5.16 30.54 23.77
N LEU A 321 -6.36 30.55 23.18
CA LEU A 321 -6.83 29.51 22.25
C LEU A 321 -5.96 29.39 20.99
N ASP A 322 -5.40 30.49 20.51
CA ASP A 322 -4.49 30.49 19.35
C ASP A 322 -3.13 29.87 19.67
N GLN A 323 -2.77 29.73 20.96
CA GLN A 323 -1.52 29.11 21.41
C GLN A 323 -1.67 27.60 21.66
N VAL A 324 -2.91 27.10 21.75
CA VAL A 324 -3.19 25.68 21.91
C VAL A 324 -2.93 24.94 20.59
N ALA A 325 -2.45 23.70 20.64
CA ALA A 325 -2.23 22.91 19.44
C ALA A 325 -3.55 22.62 18.69
N LEU A 326 -3.50 22.62 17.35
CA LEU A 326 -4.60 22.18 16.48
C LEU A 326 -4.64 20.66 16.38
N LEU A 327 -5.78 20.10 15.99
CA LEU A 327 -5.85 18.75 15.46
C LEU A 327 -5.20 18.71 14.08
N PRO A 328 -4.48 17.64 13.73
CA PRO A 328 -4.30 16.40 14.49
C PRO A 328 -3.37 16.54 15.70
N HIS A 329 -3.83 16.11 16.87
CA HIS A 329 -3.04 16.16 18.10
C HIS A 329 -2.12 14.94 18.20
N ARG A 330 -0.80 15.16 18.23
CA ARG A 330 0.21 14.09 18.32
C ARG A 330 0.44 13.66 19.76
N ILE A 331 0.36 12.36 20.00
CA ILE A 331 0.71 11.75 21.28
C ILE A 331 2.18 11.35 21.26
N PRO A 332 2.99 11.76 22.25
CA PRO A 332 4.38 11.34 22.34
C PRO A 332 4.52 9.81 22.35
N PHE A 333 5.44 9.30 21.54
CA PHE A 333 5.66 7.86 21.40
C PHE A 333 5.89 7.16 22.75
N TRP A 334 6.69 7.77 23.63
CA TRP A 334 6.98 7.22 24.96
C TRP A 334 5.73 7.12 25.84
N PHE A 335 4.81 8.09 25.74
CA PHE A 335 3.60 8.17 26.54
C PHE A 335 2.66 7.02 26.17
N SER A 336 2.34 6.91 24.88
CA SER A 336 1.54 5.81 24.31
C SER A 336 2.16 4.43 24.60
N LYS A 337 3.48 4.27 24.39
CA LYS A 337 4.15 2.98 24.62
C LYS A 337 4.12 2.53 26.08
N ARG A 338 4.19 3.43 27.05
CA ARG A 338 4.09 3.07 28.47
C ARG A 338 2.72 2.47 28.78
N PHE A 339 1.64 3.00 28.20
CA PHE A 339 0.31 2.40 28.28
C PHE A 339 0.25 1.03 27.56
N SER A 340 0.82 0.90 26.36
CA SER A 340 0.87 -0.39 25.66
C SER A 340 1.55 -1.48 26.48
N TYR A 341 2.70 -1.17 27.10
CA TYR A 341 3.41 -2.11 27.97
C TYR A 341 2.62 -2.43 29.25
N ALA A 342 2.00 -1.42 29.87
CA ALA A 342 1.17 -1.63 31.05
C ALA A 342 0.00 -2.60 30.76
N LYS A 343 -0.64 -2.48 29.59
CA LYS A 343 -1.66 -3.43 29.13
C LYS A 343 -1.09 -4.85 29.04
N LEU A 344 0.01 -5.05 28.32
CA LEU A 344 0.61 -6.39 28.14
C LEU A 344 0.92 -7.08 29.48
N ILE A 345 1.37 -6.32 30.46
CA ILE A 345 1.69 -6.83 31.81
C ILE A 345 0.43 -7.16 32.61
N ARG A 346 -0.65 -6.39 32.44
CA ARG A 346 -1.86 -6.48 33.25
C ARG A 346 -2.96 -7.34 32.66
N ASP A 347 -2.85 -7.75 31.39
CA ASP A 347 -3.85 -8.58 30.73
C ASP A 347 -4.02 -9.94 31.46
N PRO A 348 -5.14 -10.15 32.17
CA PRO A 348 -5.35 -11.34 32.99
C PRO A 348 -5.55 -12.59 32.13
N SER A 349 -5.92 -12.44 30.85
CA SER A 349 -6.13 -13.56 29.92
C SER A 349 -4.83 -14.27 29.51
N ARG A 350 -3.66 -13.71 29.86
CA ARG A 350 -2.33 -14.24 29.53
C ARG A 350 -1.60 -14.74 30.77
N SER A 351 -0.98 -15.92 30.67
CA SER A 351 -0.08 -16.46 31.70
C SER A 351 1.21 -15.63 31.82
N PRO A 352 1.87 -15.57 33.00
CA PRO A 352 3.09 -14.77 33.21
C PRO A 352 4.21 -15.02 32.19
N SER A 353 4.46 -16.28 31.82
CA SER A 353 5.47 -16.65 30.81
C SER A 353 5.16 -16.09 29.42
N ARG A 354 3.89 -16.11 29.01
CA ARG A 354 3.41 -15.51 27.75
C ARG A 354 3.54 -13.98 27.78
N ARG A 355 3.20 -13.32 28.90
CA ARG A 355 3.38 -11.86 29.03
C ARG A 355 4.84 -11.45 28.86
N PHE A 356 5.78 -12.20 29.43
CA PHE A 356 7.21 -11.96 29.24
C PHE A 356 7.63 -12.17 27.78
N LYS A 357 7.16 -13.23 27.13
CA LYS A 357 7.41 -13.47 25.70
C LYS A 357 6.89 -12.32 24.84
N ASP A 358 5.64 -11.89 25.06
CA ASP A 358 5.02 -10.79 24.31
C ASP A 358 5.80 -9.49 24.51
N LEU A 359 6.30 -9.23 25.73
CA LEU A 359 7.17 -8.08 26.03
C LEU A 359 8.49 -8.10 25.24
N VAL A 360 9.16 -9.26 25.21
CA VAL A 360 10.41 -9.45 24.46
C VAL A 360 10.18 -9.26 22.96
N VAL A 361 9.14 -9.89 22.42
CA VAL A 361 8.79 -9.81 21.00
C VAL A 361 8.40 -8.38 20.61
N HIS A 362 7.59 -7.69 21.42
CA HIS A 362 7.20 -6.30 21.15
C HIS A 362 8.42 -5.36 21.20
N THR A 363 9.35 -5.60 22.14
CA THR A 363 10.59 -4.82 22.23
C THR A 363 11.50 -5.09 21.04
N SER A 364 11.67 -6.35 20.61
CA SER A 364 12.52 -6.71 19.48
C SER A 364 12.00 -6.11 18.16
N TYR A 365 10.68 -6.13 17.94
CA TYR A 365 10.06 -5.44 16.80
C TYR A 365 10.33 -3.94 16.83
N GLY A 366 10.18 -3.29 17.99
CA GLY A 366 10.48 -1.86 18.14
C GLY A 366 11.94 -1.51 17.85
N VAL A 367 12.89 -2.35 18.28
CA VAL A 367 14.32 -2.18 17.99
C VAL A 367 14.61 -2.35 16.50
N LYS A 368 14.07 -3.39 15.86
CA LYS A 368 14.25 -3.64 14.43
C LYS A 368 13.76 -2.47 13.57
N LEU A 369 12.57 -1.94 13.89
CA LEU A 369 12.00 -0.77 13.21
C LEU A 369 12.91 0.45 13.34
N ARG A 370 13.45 0.72 14.54
CA ARG A 370 14.37 1.85 14.77
C ARG A 370 15.71 1.70 14.04
N LEU A 371 16.20 0.47 13.91
CA LEU A 371 17.44 0.16 13.21
C LEU A 371 17.28 0.11 11.68
N HIS A 372 16.06 0.29 11.15
CA HIS A 372 15.76 0.24 9.71
C HIS A 372 16.28 -1.05 9.04
N ILE A 373 16.27 -2.16 9.78
CA ILE A 373 16.74 -3.45 9.30
C ILE A 373 15.63 -4.08 8.44
N HIS A 374 15.73 -3.85 7.13
CA HIS A 374 14.87 -4.48 6.14
C HIS A 374 15.53 -5.76 5.60
N SER A 375 14.81 -6.88 5.69
CA SER A 375 15.23 -8.14 5.10
C SER A 375 14.10 -8.71 4.27
N GLN A 376 14.42 -9.06 3.04
CA GLN A 376 13.53 -9.62 2.03
C GLN A 376 14.32 -10.64 1.18
N PRO A 377 13.68 -11.69 0.67
CA PRO A 377 14.30 -12.58 -0.30
C PRO A 377 14.47 -11.88 -1.65
N SER A 378 15.48 -12.30 -2.41
CA SER A 378 15.67 -11.84 -3.78
C SER A 378 14.84 -12.66 -4.76
N MET A 379 14.52 -12.04 -5.90
CA MET A 379 13.83 -12.70 -7.00
C MET A 379 14.21 -12.01 -8.31
N LEU A 380 14.49 -12.79 -9.35
CA LEU A 380 14.69 -12.29 -10.70
C LEU A 380 13.46 -12.58 -11.54
N ILE A 381 12.91 -11.55 -12.19
CA ILE A 381 11.80 -11.66 -13.12
C ILE A 381 12.25 -11.09 -14.47
N THR A 382 11.95 -11.78 -15.56
CA THR A 382 12.24 -11.28 -16.91
C THR A 382 10.97 -11.13 -17.72
N ILE A 383 10.91 -10.07 -18.53
CA ILE A 383 9.83 -9.83 -19.49
C ILE A 383 10.48 -9.61 -20.87
N SER A 384 10.17 -10.51 -21.79
CA SER A 384 10.76 -10.62 -23.12
C SER A 384 9.69 -10.49 -24.21
N GLY A 385 10.13 -10.18 -25.43
CA GLY A 385 9.25 -10.01 -26.59
C GLY A 385 9.71 -8.91 -27.55
N VAL A 386 9.04 -8.83 -28.70
CA VAL A 386 9.34 -7.86 -29.76
C VAL A 386 9.13 -6.40 -29.31
N ASP A 387 9.76 -5.45 -29.99
CA ASP A 387 9.50 -4.03 -29.72
C ASP A 387 8.02 -3.69 -30.02
N GLY A 388 7.39 -2.86 -29.19
CA GLY A 388 5.96 -2.55 -29.29
C GLY A 388 4.99 -3.51 -28.56
N CYS A 389 5.46 -4.61 -27.96
CA CYS A 389 4.59 -5.57 -27.25
C CYS A 389 4.23 -5.19 -25.79
N GLY A 390 4.73 -4.06 -25.27
CA GLY A 390 4.35 -3.55 -23.95
C GLY A 390 5.21 -4.00 -22.76
N LYS A 391 6.39 -4.60 -22.98
CA LYS A 391 7.30 -5.08 -21.90
C LYS A 391 7.57 -4.04 -20.82
N THR A 392 7.97 -2.84 -21.24
CA THR A 392 8.31 -1.74 -20.33
C THR A 392 7.12 -1.36 -19.46
N THR A 393 5.92 -1.29 -20.03
CA THR A 393 4.68 -1.02 -19.29
C THR A 393 4.44 -2.08 -18.22
N GLN A 394 4.57 -3.36 -18.56
CA GLN A 394 4.36 -4.46 -17.62
C GLN A 394 5.44 -4.51 -16.53
N ALA A 395 6.70 -4.29 -16.88
CA ALA A 395 7.82 -4.26 -15.95
C ALA A 395 7.68 -3.12 -14.93
N ARG A 396 7.25 -1.93 -15.37
CA ARG A 396 7.01 -0.78 -14.49
C ARG A 396 5.79 -0.99 -13.59
N ALA A 397 4.70 -1.53 -14.12
CA ALA A 397 3.52 -1.86 -13.32
C ALA A 397 3.85 -2.88 -12.23
N LEU A 398 4.64 -3.91 -12.55
CA LEU A 398 5.13 -4.88 -11.56
C LEU A 398 6.05 -4.23 -10.52
N GLN A 399 6.96 -3.34 -10.94
CA GLN A 399 7.81 -2.57 -10.03
C GLN A 399 6.96 -1.76 -9.03
N SER A 400 5.94 -1.06 -9.51
CA SER A 400 5.01 -0.30 -8.66
C SER A 400 4.26 -1.20 -7.68
N ALA A 401 3.83 -2.40 -8.10
CA ALA A 401 3.18 -3.36 -7.21
C ALA A 401 4.11 -3.79 -6.05
N PHE A 402 5.38 -4.10 -6.33
CA PHE A 402 6.37 -4.39 -5.27
C PHE A 402 6.60 -3.19 -4.32
N GLN A 403 6.66 -1.97 -4.86
CA GLN A 403 6.84 -0.75 -4.06
C GLN A 403 5.65 -0.49 -3.13
N ILE A 404 4.42 -0.70 -3.60
CA ILE A 404 3.20 -0.63 -2.79
C ILE A 404 3.23 -1.67 -1.66
N CYS A 405 3.83 -2.85 -1.90
CA CYS A 405 4.08 -3.86 -0.88
C CYS A 405 5.26 -3.53 0.05
N HIS A 406 5.87 -2.35 -0.03
CA HIS A 406 7.06 -1.94 0.73
C HIS A 406 8.29 -2.83 0.49
N LEU A 407 8.44 -3.38 -0.72
CA LEU A 407 9.58 -4.19 -1.13
C LEU A 407 10.49 -3.42 -2.07
N LYS A 408 11.81 -3.68 -1.97
CA LYS A 408 12.81 -3.10 -2.86
C LYS A 408 12.85 -3.88 -4.17
N ALA A 409 12.47 -3.21 -5.27
CA ALA A 409 12.49 -3.75 -6.62
C ALA A 409 13.18 -2.79 -7.60
N ASP A 410 14.22 -3.29 -8.26
CA ASP A 410 14.98 -2.56 -9.27
C ASP A 410 14.50 -2.94 -10.68
N TYR A 411 14.24 -1.93 -11.52
CA TYR A 411 13.96 -2.11 -12.94
C TYR A 411 15.26 -2.03 -13.73
N VAL A 412 15.53 -3.03 -14.56
CA VAL A 412 16.72 -3.10 -15.40
C VAL A 412 16.29 -3.28 -16.85
N TRP A 413 16.76 -2.38 -17.72
CA TRP A 413 16.60 -2.50 -19.16
C TRP A 413 17.97 -2.62 -19.81
N TYR A 414 18.14 -3.61 -20.69
CA TYR A 414 19.37 -3.73 -21.47
C TYR A 414 19.21 -4.60 -22.70
N ARG A 415 19.83 -4.21 -23.82
CA ARG A 415 19.89 -4.98 -25.07
C ARG A 415 21.33 -5.20 -25.48
N GLY A 416 21.73 -6.44 -25.72
CA GLY A 416 23.11 -6.76 -26.12
C GLY A 416 23.57 -5.98 -27.36
N GLY A 417 24.76 -5.41 -27.31
CA GLY A 417 25.31 -4.55 -28.36
C GLY A 417 24.86 -3.09 -28.31
N SER A 418 24.21 -2.65 -27.23
CA SER A 418 23.82 -1.25 -27.01
C SER A 418 24.87 -0.43 -26.24
N ALA A 419 25.95 -1.03 -25.73
CA ALA A 419 26.98 -0.26 -25.04
C ALA A 419 27.74 0.68 -25.99
N GLY A 420 27.81 1.96 -25.61
CA GLY A 420 28.51 2.99 -26.39
C GLY A 420 30.00 2.69 -26.60
N TRP A 421 30.65 2.01 -25.65
CA TRP A 421 32.06 1.60 -25.80
C TRP A 421 32.24 0.52 -26.87
N LEU A 422 31.25 -0.35 -27.07
CA LEU A 422 31.27 -1.37 -28.11
C LEU A 422 31.15 -0.75 -29.50
N ALA A 423 30.21 0.19 -29.65
CA ALA A 423 30.06 0.97 -30.87
C ALA A 423 31.33 1.78 -31.20
N THR A 424 32.05 2.22 -30.16
CA THR A 424 33.34 2.91 -30.31
C THR A 424 34.41 1.94 -30.79
N LEU A 425 34.62 0.83 -30.09
CA LEU A 425 35.60 -0.21 -30.45
C LEU A 425 35.41 -0.73 -31.89
N LEU A 426 34.16 -0.98 -32.28
CA LEU A 426 33.83 -1.45 -33.63
C LEU A 426 34.05 -0.38 -34.71
N ARG A 427 33.94 0.92 -34.36
CA ARG A 427 34.26 2.03 -35.26
C ARG A 427 35.74 2.09 -35.59
N TRP A 428 36.60 1.83 -34.61
CA TRP A 428 38.06 1.77 -34.79
C TRP A 428 38.50 0.58 -35.63
N LEU A 429 37.72 -0.50 -35.62
CA LEU A 429 38.01 -1.74 -36.36
C LEU A 429 37.41 -1.76 -37.78
N ARG A 430 36.59 -0.75 -38.17
CA ARG A 430 36.01 -0.68 -39.51
C ARG A 430 37.01 -0.02 -40.50
N PRO A 431 37.29 -0.65 -41.65
CA PRO A 431 37.98 0.03 -42.75
C PRO A 431 37.14 1.24 -43.20
N ARG A 432 37.78 2.39 -43.41
CA ARG A 432 37.15 3.59 -43.99
C ARG A 432 36.56 3.25 -45.36
N ARG A 433 35.24 3.09 -45.43
CA ARG A 433 34.47 3.09 -46.67
C ARG A 433 33.55 4.31 -46.67
N PRO A 434 33.27 4.91 -47.83
CA PRO A 434 32.20 5.89 -47.95
C PRO A 434 30.87 5.15 -47.74
N ASP A 435 30.31 5.21 -46.54
CA ASP A 435 29.05 4.53 -46.22
C ASP A 435 27.91 5.35 -46.83
N ALA A 436 27.24 4.78 -47.84
CA ALA A 436 25.86 5.13 -48.12
C ALA A 436 25.05 4.80 -46.85
N THR A 437 24.60 5.82 -46.14
CA THR A 437 23.73 5.64 -44.98
C THR A 437 22.43 4.99 -45.46
N PRO A 438 22.09 3.77 -44.99
CA PRO A 438 20.86 3.09 -45.39
C PRO A 438 19.66 3.97 -45.04
N SER A 439 18.81 4.15 -46.05
CA SER A 439 17.73 5.12 -46.09
C SER A 439 16.46 4.61 -45.40
N SER A 440 16.26 3.30 -45.35
CA SER A 440 15.13 2.65 -44.67
C SER A 440 15.58 1.70 -43.54
N THR A 441 14.67 1.40 -42.60
CA THR A 441 14.90 0.41 -41.53
C THR A 441 15.12 -0.99 -42.11
N GLU A 442 14.43 -1.33 -43.19
CA GLU A 442 14.59 -2.62 -43.89
C GLU A 442 16.00 -2.80 -44.46
N GLU A 443 16.55 -1.77 -45.11
CA GLU A 443 17.92 -1.77 -45.60
C GLU A 443 18.94 -1.96 -44.47
N ARG A 444 18.69 -1.39 -43.29
CA ARG A 444 19.55 -1.56 -42.09
C ARG A 444 19.55 -3.00 -41.58
N VAL A 445 18.37 -3.62 -41.49
CA VAL A 445 18.24 -5.02 -41.06
C VAL A 445 18.93 -5.94 -42.06
N LEU A 446 18.67 -5.77 -43.36
CA LEU A 446 19.29 -6.56 -44.42
C LEU A 446 20.83 -6.37 -44.48
N ALA A 447 21.31 -5.13 -44.32
CA ALA A 447 22.75 -4.87 -44.26
C ALA A 447 23.41 -5.58 -43.06
N ARG A 448 22.74 -5.60 -41.90
CA ARG A 448 23.22 -6.30 -40.71
C ARG A 448 23.23 -7.82 -40.90
N GLN A 449 22.17 -8.40 -41.47
CA GLN A 449 22.13 -9.81 -41.82
C GLN A 449 23.23 -10.20 -42.83
N ARG A 450 23.50 -9.35 -43.84
CA ARG A 450 24.61 -9.55 -44.79
C ARG A 450 25.97 -9.57 -44.11
N GLN A 451 26.21 -8.70 -43.13
CA GLN A 451 27.45 -8.69 -42.35
C GLN A 451 27.65 -10.00 -41.57
N PHE A 452 26.56 -10.63 -41.13
CA PHE A 452 26.58 -11.88 -40.38
C PHE A 452 26.54 -13.15 -41.24
N ARG A 453 26.58 -13.05 -42.57
CA ARG A 453 26.81 -14.24 -43.42
C ARG A 453 28.15 -14.92 -43.15
N SER A 454 29.14 -14.16 -42.67
CA SER A 454 30.43 -14.71 -42.29
C SER A 454 30.39 -15.41 -40.92
N PRO A 455 30.76 -16.71 -40.81
CA PRO A 455 30.79 -17.43 -39.54
C PRO A 455 31.71 -16.81 -38.48
N TRP A 456 32.85 -16.25 -38.89
CA TRP A 456 33.79 -15.61 -37.95
C TRP A 456 33.20 -14.32 -37.36
N ARG A 457 32.43 -13.55 -38.15
CA ARG A 457 31.77 -12.32 -37.70
C ARG A 457 30.65 -12.65 -36.71
N ARG A 458 29.87 -13.70 -36.97
CA ARG A 458 28.85 -14.19 -36.03
C ARG A 458 29.46 -14.61 -34.71
N ARG A 459 30.54 -15.40 -34.75
CA ARG A 459 31.24 -15.87 -33.54
C ARG A 459 31.84 -14.70 -32.75
N ALA A 460 32.53 -13.78 -33.42
CA ALA A 460 33.11 -12.60 -32.77
C ALA A 460 32.03 -11.73 -32.13
N TRP A 461 30.93 -11.45 -32.84
CA TRP A 461 29.81 -10.69 -32.31
C TRP A 461 29.14 -11.35 -31.11
N SER A 462 28.93 -12.68 -31.18
CA SER A 462 28.32 -13.45 -30.10
C SER A 462 29.17 -13.41 -28.82
N TRP A 463 30.49 -13.55 -28.94
CA TRP A 463 31.40 -13.42 -27.78
C TRP A 463 31.43 -12.01 -27.22
N LEU A 464 31.51 -11.01 -28.10
CA LEU A 464 31.59 -9.62 -27.71
C LEU A 464 30.34 -9.18 -26.93
N THR A 465 29.16 -9.50 -27.46
CA THR A 465 27.88 -9.22 -26.78
C THR A 465 27.66 -10.08 -25.54
N ALA A 466 28.12 -11.33 -25.51
CA ALA A 466 28.08 -12.14 -24.29
C ALA A 466 28.93 -11.56 -23.16
N ILE A 467 30.17 -11.12 -23.44
CA ILE A 467 31.05 -10.50 -22.43
C ILE A 467 30.45 -9.19 -21.91
N GLU A 468 29.93 -8.35 -22.81
CA GLU A 468 29.22 -7.12 -22.46
C GLU A 468 28.04 -7.40 -21.51
N LEU A 469 27.18 -8.36 -21.86
CA LEU A 469 26.03 -8.75 -21.05
C LEU A 469 26.44 -9.34 -19.71
N LEU A 470 27.49 -10.15 -19.66
CA LEU A 470 28.00 -10.71 -18.40
C LEU A 470 28.48 -9.63 -17.45
N ALA A 471 29.26 -8.67 -17.94
CA ALA A 471 29.71 -7.53 -17.13
C ALA A 471 28.53 -6.71 -16.63
N TRP A 472 27.58 -6.38 -17.53
CA TRP A 472 26.40 -5.60 -17.17
C TRP A 472 25.50 -6.32 -16.17
N TYR A 473 25.13 -7.58 -16.42
CA TYR A 473 24.27 -8.35 -15.52
C TYR A 473 24.92 -8.66 -14.19
N THR A 474 26.25 -8.80 -14.13
CA THR A 474 26.94 -8.92 -12.84
C THR A 474 26.64 -7.71 -11.96
N TRP A 475 26.77 -6.50 -12.49
CA TRP A 475 26.56 -5.26 -11.73
C TRP A 475 25.10 -4.90 -11.50
N SER A 476 24.26 -5.08 -12.53
CA SER A 476 22.86 -4.62 -12.52
C SER A 476 21.86 -5.67 -12.05
N VAL A 477 22.24 -6.96 -12.02
CA VAL A 477 21.34 -8.06 -11.67
C VAL A 477 21.92 -8.88 -10.51
N SER A 478 23.09 -9.49 -10.69
CA SER A 478 23.66 -10.41 -9.69
C SER A 478 23.95 -9.75 -8.34
N LEU A 479 24.58 -8.57 -8.34
CA LEU A 479 24.87 -7.82 -7.11
C LEU A 479 23.59 -7.39 -6.37
N PRO A 480 22.59 -6.75 -7.02
CA PRO A 480 21.29 -6.47 -6.40
C PRO A 480 20.59 -7.70 -5.81
N LEU A 481 20.56 -8.83 -6.53
CA LEU A 481 19.96 -10.08 -6.03
C LEU A 481 20.69 -10.60 -4.78
N TRP A 482 22.01 -10.47 -4.71
CA TRP A 482 22.78 -10.86 -3.54
C TRP A 482 22.44 -10.01 -2.30
N THR A 483 22.04 -8.75 -2.50
CA THR A 483 21.55 -7.87 -1.42
C THR A 483 20.08 -8.09 -1.04
N GLY A 484 19.42 -9.11 -1.59
CA GLY A 484 18.00 -9.44 -1.32
C GLY A 484 17.00 -8.65 -2.15
N LYS A 485 17.42 -7.83 -3.11
CA LYS A 485 16.48 -7.06 -3.94
C LYS A 485 15.76 -7.96 -4.93
N VAL A 486 14.56 -7.53 -5.33
CA VAL A 486 13.88 -8.03 -6.51
C VAL A 486 14.43 -7.29 -7.73
N VAL A 487 14.72 -8.00 -8.82
CA VAL A 487 15.18 -7.40 -10.08
C VAL A 487 14.21 -7.77 -11.19
N ILE A 488 13.69 -6.77 -11.89
CA ILE A 488 12.76 -6.91 -13.00
C ILE A 488 13.49 -6.48 -14.27
N CYS A 489 13.83 -7.45 -15.10
CA CYS A 489 14.52 -7.24 -16.35
C CYS A 489 13.51 -7.08 -17.50
N ASP A 490 13.45 -5.88 -18.08
CA ASP A 490 12.89 -5.66 -19.42
C ASP A 490 13.99 -6.03 -20.42
N ARG A 491 13.83 -7.21 -21.02
CA ARG A 491 14.82 -7.96 -21.79
C ARG A 491 15.91 -8.64 -20.95
N TYR A 492 16.22 -9.88 -21.32
CA TYR A 492 17.28 -10.66 -20.69
C TYR A 492 18.09 -11.48 -21.72
N VAL A 493 18.69 -12.58 -21.28
CA VAL A 493 19.49 -13.48 -22.13
C VAL A 493 18.67 -13.97 -23.32
N ASP A 494 17.41 -14.34 -23.11
CA ASP A 494 16.51 -14.86 -24.14
C ASP A 494 16.32 -13.90 -25.32
N ASP A 495 16.17 -12.59 -25.03
CA ASP A 495 16.06 -11.54 -26.07
C ASP A 495 17.33 -11.44 -26.92
N THR A 496 18.51 -11.56 -26.30
CA THR A 496 19.77 -11.54 -27.06
C THR A 496 19.88 -12.76 -27.96
N LEU A 497 19.47 -13.94 -27.48
CA LEU A 497 19.50 -15.16 -28.27
C LEU A 497 18.46 -15.14 -29.40
N ALA A 498 17.29 -14.52 -29.17
CA ALA A 498 16.29 -14.29 -30.21
C ALA A 498 16.83 -13.35 -31.29
N ASP A 499 17.47 -12.24 -30.88
CA ASP A 499 18.17 -11.32 -31.79
C ASP A 499 19.25 -12.06 -32.60
N TRP A 500 20.08 -12.91 -31.97
CA TRP A 500 21.09 -13.69 -32.68
C TRP A 500 20.47 -14.62 -33.72
N SER A 501 19.42 -15.35 -33.36
CA SER A 501 18.75 -16.27 -34.29
C SER A 501 18.18 -15.54 -35.51
N ALA A 502 17.51 -14.39 -35.29
CA ALA A 502 16.92 -13.59 -36.35
C ALA A 502 17.96 -12.88 -37.24
N TYR A 503 19.02 -12.31 -36.65
CA TYR A 503 20.08 -11.63 -37.41
C TYR A 503 21.02 -12.59 -38.13
N PHE A 504 21.27 -13.77 -37.57
CA PHE A 504 22.15 -14.76 -38.18
C PHE A 504 21.42 -15.68 -39.17
N ALA A 505 20.08 -15.65 -39.17
CA ALA A 505 19.23 -16.61 -39.87
C ALA A 505 19.66 -18.06 -39.57
N ASP A 506 19.99 -18.31 -38.29
CA ASP A 506 20.56 -19.58 -37.82
C ASP A 506 19.90 -19.95 -36.49
N GLU A 507 19.09 -21.01 -36.54
CA GLU A 507 18.36 -21.49 -35.37
C GLU A 507 19.27 -22.12 -34.33
N SER A 508 20.49 -22.54 -34.70
CA SER A 508 21.46 -23.13 -33.79
C SER A 508 22.29 -22.10 -33.00
N ALA A 509 22.11 -20.81 -33.28
CA ALA A 509 22.84 -19.72 -32.63
C ALA A 509 22.64 -19.71 -31.10
N ASP A 510 21.45 -20.13 -30.65
CA ASP A 510 21.11 -20.29 -29.24
C ASP A 510 21.90 -21.42 -28.55
N ARG A 511 22.45 -22.41 -29.29
CA ARG A 511 23.25 -23.53 -28.77
C ARG A 511 24.75 -23.28 -28.83
N SER A 512 25.15 -22.13 -29.35
CA SER A 512 26.56 -21.73 -29.45
C SER A 512 27.23 -21.69 -28.07
N LEU A 513 28.56 -21.88 -28.04
CA LEU A 513 29.35 -21.78 -26.81
C LEU A 513 29.14 -20.46 -26.02
N PRO A 514 29.14 -19.26 -26.66
CA PRO A 514 28.85 -18.02 -25.93
C PRO A 514 27.42 -17.98 -25.36
N ALA A 515 26.41 -18.52 -26.06
CA ALA A 515 25.04 -18.61 -25.52
C ALA A 515 24.97 -19.52 -24.29
N ARG A 516 25.67 -20.67 -24.33
CA ARG A 516 25.74 -21.62 -23.21
C ARG A 516 26.43 -21.01 -21.99
N LEU A 517 27.54 -20.31 -22.18
CA LEU A 517 28.25 -19.63 -21.09
C LEU A 517 27.44 -18.47 -20.51
N LEU A 518 26.79 -17.68 -21.37
CA LEU A 518 25.93 -16.59 -20.92
C LEU A 518 24.84 -17.15 -20.00
N ARG A 519 24.08 -18.15 -20.44
CA ARG A 519 23.05 -18.81 -19.60
C ARG A 519 23.58 -19.43 -18.32
N TRP A 520 24.81 -19.94 -18.32
CA TRP A 520 25.41 -20.60 -17.16
C TRP A 520 25.92 -19.62 -16.10
N LEU A 521 26.48 -18.48 -16.52
CA LEU A 521 27.08 -17.48 -15.63
C LEU A 521 26.08 -16.43 -15.15
N THR A 522 24.94 -16.28 -15.82
CA THR A 522 23.89 -15.34 -15.41
C THR A 522 22.89 -15.98 -14.44
N PRO A 523 22.34 -15.22 -13.47
CA PRO A 523 21.32 -15.73 -12.56
C PRO A 523 20.11 -16.31 -13.31
N THR A 524 19.55 -17.40 -12.79
CA THR A 524 18.33 -18.00 -13.37
C THR A 524 17.10 -17.23 -12.89
N PRO A 525 16.22 -16.76 -13.79
CA PRO A 525 14.98 -16.11 -13.40
C PRO A 525 14.05 -17.04 -12.62
N GLY A 526 13.40 -16.50 -11.60
CA GLY A 526 12.29 -17.16 -10.93
C GLY A 526 11.07 -17.23 -11.84
N LEU A 527 10.80 -16.18 -12.62
CA LEU A 527 9.72 -16.17 -13.61
C LEU A 527 10.21 -15.46 -14.88
N SER A 528 9.85 -16.01 -16.03
CA SER A 528 10.22 -15.46 -17.34
C SER A 528 8.98 -15.39 -18.22
N TYR A 529 8.61 -14.19 -18.65
CA TYR A 529 7.43 -13.94 -19.48
C TYR A 529 7.84 -13.60 -20.90
N TRP A 530 7.11 -14.13 -21.88
CA TRP A 530 7.18 -13.69 -23.27
C TRP A 530 5.82 -13.12 -23.68
N LEU A 531 5.80 -11.80 -23.95
CA LEU A 531 4.63 -11.11 -24.48
C LEU A 531 4.58 -11.31 -26.00
N ASP A 532 3.67 -12.17 -26.44
CA ASP A 532 3.49 -12.54 -27.84
C ASP A 532 2.44 -11.66 -28.50
N VAL A 533 2.80 -11.04 -29.61
CA VAL A 533 1.92 -10.18 -30.42
C VAL A 533 2.15 -10.49 -31.90
N PRO A 534 1.12 -10.40 -32.75
CA PRO A 534 1.30 -10.47 -34.19
C PRO A 534 2.28 -9.41 -34.70
N ALA A 535 3.06 -9.74 -35.72
CA ALA A 535 4.07 -8.84 -36.29
C ALA A 535 3.47 -7.52 -36.79
N SER A 536 2.26 -7.55 -37.37
CA SER A 536 1.52 -6.35 -37.78
C SER A 536 1.23 -5.41 -36.60
N VAL A 537 0.72 -5.96 -35.49
CA VAL A 537 0.42 -5.19 -34.27
C VAL A 537 1.69 -4.59 -33.66
N ALA A 538 2.79 -5.36 -33.63
CA ALA A 538 4.07 -4.86 -33.15
C ALA A 538 4.61 -3.72 -34.02
N GLN A 539 4.45 -3.82 -35.34
CA GLN A 539 4.88 -2.80 -36.29
C GLN A 539 4.07 -1.51 -36.15
N GLU A 540 2.75 -1.60 -35.99
CA GLU A 540 1.87 -0.45 -35.75
C GLU A 540 2.20 0.29 -34.46
N ARG A 541 2.55 -0.45 -33.39
CA ARG A 541 2.85 0.11 -32.07
C ARG A 541 4.30 0.59 -31.92
N SER A 542 5.21 0.15 -32.77
CA SER A 542 6.64 0.43 -32.65
C SER A 542 7.08 1.61 -33.51
N SER A 543 7.83 2.54 -32.93
CA SER A 543 8.50 3.63 -33.65
C SER A 543 9.67 3.16 -34.51
N ASP A 544 10.15 1.92 -34.33
CA ASP A 544 11.37 1.43 -34.96
C ASP A 544 11.16 1.04 -36.43
N GLY A 545 9.91 0.78 -36.84
CA GLY A 545 9.57 0.44 -38.23
C GLY A 545 10.25 -0.82 -38.74
N LEU A 546 10.47 -1.82 -37.88
CA LEU A 546 11.10 -3.09 -38.26
C LEU A 546 10.25 -3.83 -39.31
N PRO A 547 10.88 -4.50 -40.29
CA PRO A 547 10.14 -5.29 -41.29
C PRO A 547 9.37 -6.45 -40.65
N THR A 548 8.16 -6.72 -41.14
CA THR A 548 7.28 -7.79 -40.65
C THR A 548 7.97 -9.15 -40.61
N GLN A 549 8.70 -9.51 -41.67
CA GLN A 549 9.44 -10.79 -41.75
C GLN A 549 10.50 -10.93 -40.64
N PHE A 550 11.12 -9.82 -40.23
CA PHE A 550 12.10 -9.84 -39.15
C PHE A 550 11.43 -10.00 -37.78
N LEU A 551 10.28 -9.35 -37.58
CA LEU A 551 9.46 -9.51 -36.38
C LEU A 551 8.93 -10.95 -36.26
N GLU A 552 8.52 -11.57 -37.37
CA GLU A 552 8.13 -12.98 -37.43
C GLU A 552 9.30 -13.90 -37.05
N ALA A 553 10.50 -13.64 -37.57
CA ALA A 553 11.69 -14.40 -37.20
C ALA A 553 12.04 -14.29 -35.71
N LEU A 554 11.88 -13.10 -35.12
CA LEU A 554 12.04 -12.90 -33.67
C LEU A 554 10.98 -13.68 -32.87
N SER A 555 9.71 -13.59 -33.26
CA SER A 555 8.61 -14.32 -32.61
C SER A 555 8.83 -15.83 -32.66
N ALA A 556 9.22 -16.37 -33.82
CA ALA A 556 9.57 -17.78 -33.99
C ALA A 556 10.75 -18.20 -33.08
N ALA A 557 11.73 -17.33 -32.87
CA ALA A 557 12.83 -17.60 -31.95
C ALA A 557 12.36 -17.68 -30.49
N TYR A 558 11.51 -16.75 -30.02
CA TYR A 558 10.93 -16.81 -28.67
C TYR A 558 10.03 -18.05 -28.50
N GLN A 559 9.27 -18.43 -29.52
CA GLN A 559 8.44 -19.64 -29.50
C GLN A 559 9.29 -20.90 -29.29
N ARG A 560 10.42 -21.02 -30.01
CA ARG A 560 11.36 -22.13 -29.82
C ARG A 560 11.94 -22.14 -28.41
N GLN A 561 12.31 -20.98 -27.88
CA GLN A 561 12.85 -20.85 -26.52
C GLN A 561 11.81 -21.23 -25.44
N SER A 562 10.54 -20.88 -25.65
CA SER A 562 9.42 -21.27 -24.79
C SER A 562 9.23 -22.79 -24.76
N GLN A 563 9.42 -23.47 -25.90
CA GLN A 563 9.26 -24.93 -26.01
C GLN A 563 10.49 -25.73 -25.55
N SER A 564 11.70 -25.15 -25.68
CA SER A 564 12.97 -25.89 -25.54
C SER A 564 13.57 -25.81 -24.13
N GLY A 565 12.74 -25.77 -23.09
CA GLY A 565 13.15 -25.60 -21.69
C GLY A 565 14.51 -26.23 -21.38
N THR A 566 15.55 -25.39 -21.26
CA THR A 566 16.91 -25.88 -21.12
C THR A 566 17.11 -26.36 -19.68
N ARG A 567 17.77 -27.50 -19.47
CA ARG A 567 18.08 -28.05 -18.14
C ARG A 567 18.62 -26.95 -17.22
N GLY A 568 17.88 -26.62 -16.17
CA GLY A 568 18.26 -25.62 -15.16
C GLY A 568 17.66 -24.21 -15.34
N GLN A 569 16.90 -23.93 -16.41
CA GLN A 569 16.15 -22.68 -16.58
C GLN A 569 14.64 -22.95 -16.65
N ARG A 570 13.83 -22.04 -16.08
CA ARG A 570 12.38 -22.05 -16.29
C ARG A 570 12.08 -21.60 -17.72
N ALA A 571 11.16 -22.31 -18.38
CA ALA A 571 10.73 -21.97 -19.73
C ALA A 571 10.05 -20.60 -19.79
N LEU A 572 10.19 -19.89 -20.92
CA LEU A 572 9.46 -18.65 -21.16
C LEU A 572 7.96 -18.93 -21.22
N GLN A 573 7.22 -18.31 -20.31
CA GLN A 573 5.77 -18.39 -20.26
C GLN A 573 5.18 -17.43 -21.29
N ARG A 574 4.53 -17.99 -22.30
CA ARG A 574 3.81 -17.22 -23.32
C ARG A 574 2.61 -16.51 -22.68
N MET A 575 2.49 -15.22 -22.94
CA MET A 575 1.36 -14.38 -22.62
C MET A 575 0.85 -13.73 -23.90
N ASP A 576 -0.48 -13.71 -24.09
CA ASP A 576 -1.10 -12.99 -25.19
C ASP A 576 -0.97 -11.48 -24.95
N GLY A 577 -0.10 -10.82 -25.71
CA GLY A 577 0.16 -9.38 -25.65
C GLY A 577 -0.89 -8.53 -26.39
N THR A 578 -1.91 -9.15 -26.99
CA THR A 578 -3.04 -8.44 -27.62
C THR A 578 -4.17 -8.14 -26.63
N ALA A 579 -4.20 -8.83 -25.50
CA ALA A 579 -5.10 -8.54 -24.39
C ALA A 579 -4.90 -7.12 -23.82
N SER A 580 -5.88 -6.64 -23.04
CA SER A 580 -5.74 -5.39 -22.30
C SER A 580 -4.48 -5.41 -21.43
N TRP A 581 -3.74 -4.31 -21.45
CA TRP A 581 -2.49 -4.22 -20.69
C TRP A 581 -2.74 -4.29 -19.18
N GLU A 582 -3.92 -3.85 -18.72
CA GLU A 582 -4.37 -3.97 -17.33
C GLU A 582 -4.53 -5.43 -16.92
N ASP A 583 -5.12 -6.27 -17.78
CA ASP A 583 -5.37 -7.69 -17.51
C ASP A 583 -4.04 -8.48 -17.48
N ILE A 584 -3.14 -8.19 -18.43
CA ILE A 584 -1.78 -8.75 -18.44
C ILE A 584 -1.04 -8.35 -17.16
N SER A 585 -1.11 -7.07 -16.77
CA SER A 585 -0.47 -6.54 -15.56
C SER A 585 -1.00 -7.20 -14.30
N GLN A 586 -2.32 -7.35 -14.19
CA GLN A 586 -2.97 -8.03 -13.07
C GLN A 586 -2.51 -9.47 -12.96
N ARG A 587 -2.47 -10.21 -14.07
CA ARG A 587 -2.02 -11.61 -14.09
C ARG A 587 -0.55 -11.75 -13.67
N ILE A 588 0.34 -10.94 -14.24
CA ILE A 588 1.77 -10.95 -13.90
C ILE A 588 1.96 -10.59 -12.42
N ALA A 589 1.33 -9.51 -11.94
CA ALA A 589 1.46 -9.08 -10.54
C ALA A 589 0.95 -10.15 -9.57
N HIS A 590 -0.22 -10.74 -9.85
CA HIS A 590 -0.79 -11.78 -9.01
C HIS A 590 0.11 -13.02 -8.93
N GLU A 591 0.59 -13.53 -10.07
CA GLU A 591 1.46 -14.72 -10.12
C GLU A 591 2.81 -14.48 -9.45
N VAL A 592 3.48 -13.38 -9.80
CA VAL A 592 4.80 -13.03 -9.24
C VAL A 592 4.71 -12.82 -7.74
N LEU A 593 3.77 -12.01 -7.25
CA LEU A 593 3.67 -11.70 -5.83
C LEU A 593 3.21 -12.92 -5.02
N THR A 594 2.28 -13.73 -5.54
CA THR A 594 1.88 -14.99 -4.89
C THR A 594 3.08 -15.92 -4.72
N MET A 595 3.87 -16.12 -5.78
CA MET A 595 5.08 -16.94 -5.70
C MET A 595 6.12 -16.36 -4.74
N TYR A 596 6.30 -15.04 -4.76
CA TYR A 596 7.24 -14.34 -3.90
C TYR A 596 6.87 -14.48 -2.42
N PHE A 597 5.61 -14.24 -2.08
CA PHE A 597 5.14 -14.29 -0.69
C PHE A 597 5.01 -15.71 -0.13
N ALA A 598 4.73 -16.70 -0.99
CA ALA A 598 4.77 -18.11 -0.60
C ALA A 598 6.18 -18.58 -0.15
N ASN A 599 7.23 -17.90 -0.61
CA ASN A 599 8.63 -18.20 -0.25
C ASN A 599 9.29 -17.05 0.54
N TYR A 600 8.48 -16.23 1.24
CA TYR A 600 8.99 -15.07 1.96
C TYR A 600 9.66 -15.45 3.28
N HIS A 601 10.89 -15.93 3.19
CA HIS A 601 11.69 -16.30 4.34
C HIS A 601 13.11 -15.74 4.21
N THR A 602 13.66 -15.21 5.30
CA THR A 602 15.07 -14.82 5.40
C THR A 602 15.64 -15.23 6.74
N VAL A 603 16.92 -15.57 6.79
CA VAL A 603 17.64 -15.92 8.04
C VAL A 603 17.45 -14.85 9.11
N LEU A 604 17.48 -13.58 8.70
CA LEU A 604 17.28 -12.46 9.61
C LEU A 604 15.85 -12.41 10.15
N ASN A 605 14.84 -12.73 9.33
CA ASN A 605 13.47 -12.83 9.80
C ASN A 605 13.31 -13.98 10.80
N SER A 606 13.95 -15.14 10.56
CA SER A 606 14.01 -16.25 11.51
C SER A 606 14.59 -15.82 12.86
N LEU A 607 15.74 -15.12 12.85
CA LEU A 607 16.42 -14.64 14.07
C LEU A 607 15.55 -13.68 14.89
N PHE A 608 14.77 -12.83 14.23
CA PHE A 608 13.85 -11.90 14.91
C PHE A 608 12.48 -12.51 15.21
N SER A 609 12.29 -13.82 15.01
CA SER A 609 10.98 -14.48 15.13
C SER A 609 9.89 -13.79 14.32
N LYS A 610 10.27 -13.18 13.19
CA LYS A 610 9.35 -12.64 12.20
C LYS A 610 8.94 -13.81 11.30
N ASN A 611 7.65 -13.97 11.06
CA ASN A 611 7.01 -15.08 10.36
C ASN A 611 6.79 -16.38 11.17
N PRO A 612 6.41 -16.37 12.46
CA PRO A 612 6.24 -17.61 13.23
C PRO A 612 5.08 -18.48 12.72
N GLY A 613 4.09 -17.88 12.04
CA GLY A 613 2.94 -18.59 11.46
C GLY A 613 3.27 -19.44 10.23
N GLN A 614 4.44 -19.21 9.61
CA GLN A 614 4.93 -19.95 8.45
C GLN A 614 5.80 -21.17 8.79
N TRP A 615 6.07 -21.42 10.08
CA TRP A 615 6.79 -22.62 10.53
C TRP A 615 5.82 -23.80 10.76
N ARG A 616 4.77 -23.88 9.94
CA ARG A 616 3.81 -24.99 9.95
C ARG A 616 4.00 -25.87 8.74
#